data_AF-A0A9W7WSM8-F1
#
_entry.id   AF-A0A9W7WSM8-F1
#
_cell.length_a   1.000
_cell.length_b   1.000
_cell.length_c   1.000
_cell.angle_alpha   90.00
_cell.angle_beta   90.00
_cell.angle_gamma   90.00
#
_symmetry.space_group_name_H-M   'P 1'
#
loop_
_entity.id
_entity.type
_entity.pdbx_description
1 polymer ?
#
loop_
_entity_poly.entity_id
_entity_poly.type
_entity_poly.pdbx_seq_one_letter_code
_entity_poly.pdbx_strand_id
1 'polypeptide(L)'
;MGSDEGLFKWSDANTADLIIWRISNSGLFTGRRNAAIKAFELYVKEKELEGKVTPAWVRKKWENLKQKYKDLKSLNMVGGDTGITTWKWYAIMDNALSSEITLNSFVTPVHMSSSAQDAPPTKQRKANDWVMALREMDRLHEERERRAAEREDERDRRAAAREDERDRRAAEREAERDRRAAEREAERERQALEREERRERDMFAREERWEKEMLAREERQEREYREGEERREKEAAAREEKLFKILETFLSNK
;
A
#
# COMPACT_ATOMS: atom_id res chain seq x y z
N MET A 1 18.47 -11.44 13.79
CA MET A 1 19.13 -12.59 13.15
C MET A 1 19.27 -12.24 11.68
N GLY A 2 20.50 -12.06 11.20
CA GLY A 2 20.77 -11.61 9.84
C GLY A 2 20.51 -12.73 8.85
N SER A 3 19.59 -12.52 7.92
CA SER A 3 19.47 -13.34 6.73
C SER A 3 20.43 -12.75 5.69
N ASP A 4 21.62 -13.34 5.61
CA ASP A 4 22.50 -13.19 4.45
C ASP A 4 21.70 -13.64 3.20
N GLU A 5 21.17 -12.69 2.43
CA GLU A 5 20.64 -12.96 1.08
C GLU A 5 21.82 -13.20 0.13
N GLY A 6 22.50 -14.32 0.35
CA GLY A 6 23.41 -14.89 -0.63
C GLY A 6 22.58 -15.41 -1.81
N LEU A 7 22.76 -14.76 -2.96
CA LEU A 7 22.28 -15.21 -4.27
C LEU A 7 22.38 -16.74 -4.38
N PHE A 8 21.24 -17.43 -4.42
CA PHE A 8 21.22 -18.89 -4.45
C PHE A 8 21.99 -19.37 -5.67
N LYS A 9 23.04 -20.17 -5.49
CA LYS A 9 23.78 -20.78 -6.59
C LYS A 9 23.26 -22.19 -6.81
N TRP A 10 22.79 -22.50 -8.02
CA TRP A 10 22.42 -23.86 -8.38
C TRP A 10 23.66 -24.76 -8.31
N SER A 11 23.74 -25.58 -7.27
CA SER A 11 24.73 -26.64 -7.17
C SER A 11 24.37 -27.78 -8.13
N ASP A 12 25.35 -28.62 -8.42
CA ASP A 12 25.11 -29.82 -9.21
C ASP A 12 24.11 -30.75 -8.50
N ALA A 13 24.21 -30.90 -7.18
CA ALA A 13 23.26 -31.69 -6.37
C ALA A 13 21.82 -31.15 -6.48
N ASN A 14 21.64 -29.83 -6.37
CA ASN A 14 20.32 -29.20 -6.48
C ASN A 14 19.73 -29.37 -7.89
N THR A 15 20.59 -29.40 -8.91
CA THR A 15 20.18 -29.61 -10.31
C THR A 15 19.80 -31.07 -10.56
N ALA A 16 20.54 -32.03 -10.00
CA ALA A 16 20.20 -33.45 -10.05
C ALA A 16 18.85 -33.72 -9.35
N ASP A 17 18.69 -33.17 -8.15
CA ASP A 17 17.48 -33.30 -7.34
C ASP A 17 16.26 -32.73 -8.04
N LEU A 18 16.38 -31.57 -8.69
CA LEU A 18 15.29 -31.00 -9.48
C LEU A 18 14.84 -31.94 -10.60
N ILE A 19 15.80 -32.53 -11.32
CA ILE A 19 15.50 -33.45 -12.43
C ILE A 19 14.80 -34.71 -11.88
N ILE A 20 15.34 -35.32 -10.83
CA ILE A 20 14.79 -36.53 -10.19
C ILE A 20 13.41 -36.27 -9.59
N TRP A 21 13.25 -35.15 -8.87
CA TRP A 21 12.00 -34.77 -8.23
C TRP A 21 10.91 -34.52 -9.28
N ARG A 22 11.26 -33.87 -10.39
CA ARG A 22 10.33 -33.65 -11.49
C ARG A 22 9.85 -34.98 -12.09
N ILE A 23 10.75 -35.94 -12.30
CA ILE A 23 10.39 -37.28 -12.82
C ILE A 23 9.42 -37.97 -11.86
N SER A 24 9.77 -37.96 -10.56
CA SER A 24 8.99 -38.60 -9.49
C SER A 24 7.60 -37.96 -9.31
N ASN A 25 7.48 -36.67 -9.62
CA ASN A 25 6.25 -35.88 -9.49
C ASN A 25 5.63 -35.49 -10.84
N SER A 26 5.87 -36.28 -11.89
CA SER A 26 5.34 -36.01 -13.25
C SER A 26 3.81 -35.82 -13.27
N GLY A 27 3.08 -36.54 -12.42
CA GLY A 27 1.62 -36.42 -12.25
C GLY A 27 1.14 -35.06 -11.73
N LEU A 28 2.00 -34.23 -11.12
CA LEU A 28 1.65 -32.86 -10.72
C LEU A 28 1.71 -31.86 -11.89
N PHE A 29 2.43 -32.21 -12.95
CA PHE A 29 2.64 -31.38 -14.14
C PHE A 29 1.61 -31.66 -15.24
N THR A 30 0.32 -31.60 -14.88
CA THR A 30 -0.83 -32.00 -15.72
C THR A 30 -1.17 -31.04 -16.87
N GLY A 31 -0.35 -30.01 -17.14
CA GLY A 31 -0.62 -29.00 -18.18
C GLY A 31 -1.79 -28.05 -17.89
N ARG A 32 -2.53 -28.24 -16.79
CA ARG A 32 -3.58 -27.31 -16.34
C ARG A 32 -2.99 -25.95 -15.94
N ARG A 33 -3.77 -24.87 -16.13
CA ARG A 33 -3.35 -23.50 -15.79
C ARG A 33 -2.86 -23.46 -14.33
N ASN A 34 -1.67 -22.91 -14.12
CA ASN A 34 -1.00 -22.76 -12.82
C ASN A 34 -0.61 -24.07 -12.10
N ALA A 35 -0.90 -25.26 -12.65
CA ALA A 35 -0.55 -26.54 -12.00
C ALA A 35 0.97 -26.73 -11.89
N ALA A 36 1.71 -26.40 -12.95
CA ALA A 36 3.18 -26.47 -12.95
C ALA A 36 3.80 -25.51 -11.92
N ILE A 37 3.24 -24.31 -11.74
CA ILE A 37 3.74 -23.34 -10.76
C ILE A 37 3.52 -23.86 -9.34
N LYS A 38 2.34 -24.41 -9.04
CA LYS A 38 2.04 -25.06 -7.75
C LYS A 38 2.93 -26.27 -7.46
N ALA A 39 3.28 -27.04 -8.48
CA ALA A 39 4.25 -28.13 -8.33
C ALA A 39 5.64 -27.59 -7.98
N PHE A 40 6.10 -26.52 -8.63
CA PHE A 40 7.38 -25.90 -8.27
C PHE A 40 7.35 -25.21 -6.90
N GLU A 41 6.20 -24.68 -6.46
CA GLU A 41 6.02 -24.21 -5.07
C GLU A 41 6.21 -25.35 -4.08
N LEU A 42 5.65 -26.53 -4.37
CA LEU A 42 5.83 -27.72 -3.52
C LEU A 42 7.30 -28.17 -3.46
N TYR A 43 8.01 -28.15 -4.59
CA TYR A 43 9.45 -28.44 -4.63
C TYR A 43 10.28 -27.47 -3.76
N VAL A 44 9.99 -26.17 -3.87
CA VAL A 44 10.68 -25.13 -3.09
C VAL A 44 10.43 -25.32 -1.60
N LYS A 45 9.20 -25.70 -1.22
CA LYS A 45 8.81 -26.03 0.16
C LYS A 45 9.51 -27.29 0.69
N GLU A 46 9.50 -28.37 -0.07
CA GLU A 46 10.04 -29.67 0.33
C GLU A 46 11.58 -29.65 0.45
N LYS A 47 12.25 -28.81 -0.35
CA LYS A 47 13.71 -28.67 -0.33
C LYS A 47 14.23 -27.51 0.54
N GLU A 48 13.34 -26.91 1.34
CA GLU A 48 13.67 -25.78 2.24
C GLU A 48 14.34 -24.61 1.50
N LEU A 49 13.91 -24.38 0.26
CA LEU A 49 14.41 -23.31 -0.61
C LEU A 49 13.55 -22.04 -0.55
N GLU A 50 12.53 -22.04 0.31
CA GLU A 50 11.65 -20.89 0.56
C GLU A 50 12.47 -19.67 1.01
N GLY A 51 12.21 -18.52 0.38
CA GLY A 51 12.96 -17.28 0.61
C GLY A 51 14.30 -17.17 -0.13
N LYS A 52 14.85 -18.25 -0.68
CA LYS A 52 16.12 -18.23 -1.47
C LYS A 52 15.88 -18.37 -2.97
N VAL A 53 14.81 -19.06 -3.36
CA VAL A 53 14.51 -19.40 -4.75
C VAL A 53 13.01 -19.25 -5.01
N THR A 54 12.62 -18.35 -5.91
CA THR A 54 11.23 -18.24 -6.33
C THR A 54 10.83 -19.45 -7.19
N PRO A 55 9.62 -20.02 -7.05
CA PRO A 55 9.13 -21.11 -7.89
C PRO A 55 9.20 -20.84 -9.40
N ALA A 56 9.03 -19.58 -9.80
CA ALA A 56 9.22 -19.12 -11.19
C ALA A 56 10.66 -19.33 -11.69
N TRP A 57 11.65 -19.20 -10.79
CA TRP A 57 13.06 -19.40 -11.10
C TRP A 57 13.40 -20.88 -11.25
N VAL A 58 12.80 -21.77 -10.45
CA VAL A 58 12.88 -23.24 -10.63
C VAL A 58 12.28 -23.66 -11.97
N ARG A 59 11.13 -23.10 -12.33
CA ARG A 59 10.51 -23.33 -13.64
C ARG A 59 11.44 -22.91 -14.78
N LYS A 60 12.04 -21.72 -14.68
CA LYS A 60 12.98 -21.21 -15.68
C LYS A 60 14.24 -22.08 -15.78
N LYS A 61 14.75 -22.58 -14.65
CA LYS A 61 15.85 -23.55 -14.60
C LYS A 61 15.49 -24.86 -15.33
N TRP A 62 14.30 -25.40 -15.08
CA TRP A 62 13.80 -26.60 -15.75
C TRP A 62 13.65 -26.41 -17.27
N GLU A 63 13.09 -25.29 -17.72
CA GLU A 63 12.99 -24.98 -19.17
C GLU A 63 14.38 -24.82 -19.82
N ASN A 64 15.34 -24.21 -19.13
CA ASN A 64 16.72 -24.10 -19.63
C ASN A 64 17.40 -25.47 -19.76
N LEU A 65 17.16 -26.39 -18.80
CA LEU A 65 17.65 -27.77 -18.90
C LEU A 65 17.02 -28.50 -20.09
N LYS A 66 15.69 -28.36 -20.29
CA LYS A 66 14.99 -28.92 -21.45
C LYS A 66 15.51 -28.37 -22.78
N GLN A 67 15.77 -27.07 -22.86
CA GLN A 67 16.29 -26.45 -24.08
C GLN A 67 17.70 -26.99 -24.40
N LYS A 68 18.60 -27.03 -23.41
CA LYS A 68 19.94 -27.62 -23.58
C LYS A 68 19.89 -29.10 -23.99
N TYR A 69 18.97 -29.88 -23.43
CA TYR A 69 18.73 -31.25 -23.87
C TYR A 69 18.28 -31.33 -25.33
N LYS A 70 17.32 -30.48 -25.74
CA LYS A 70 16.83 -30.42 -27.13
C LYS A 70 17.93 -30.03 -28.11
N ASP A 71 18.76 -29.05 -27.76
CA ASP A 71 19.86 -28.59 -28.60
C ASP A 71 20.91 -29.70 -28.78
N LEU A 72 21.24 -30.43 -27.72
CA LEU A 72 22.14 -31.58 -27.76
C LEU A 72 21.54 -32.77 -28.52
N LYS A 73 20.24 -33.03 -28.37
CA LYS A 73 19.52 -34.10 -29.08
C LYS A 73 19.40 -33.81 -30.58
N SER A 74 19.12 -32.55 -30.93
CA SER A 74 19.07 -32.08 -32.32
C SER A 74 20.44 -32.20 -33.00
N LEU A 75 21.50 -31.85 -32.27
CA LEU A 75 22.88 -31.95 -32.75
C LEU A 75 23.33 -33.40 -32.95
N ASN A 76 22.85 -34.34 -32.11
CA ASN A 76 23.10 -35.78 -32.30
C ASN A 76 22.59 -36.29 -33.67
N MET A 77 21.42 -35.80 -34.11
CA MET A 77 20.81 -36.26 -35.36
C MET A 77 21.50 -35.73 -36.63
N VAL A 78 22.39 -34.72 -36.52
CA VAL A 78 23.06 -34.07 -37.66
C VAL A 78 24.52 -34.52 -37.85
N GLY A 79 25.08 -35.30 -36.93
CA GLY A 79 26.31 -36.05 -37.15
C GLY A 79 27.39 -35.88 -36.07
N GLY A 80 27.63 -36.96 -35.33
CA GLY A 80 28.87 -37.19 -34.57
C GLY A 80 28.69 -37.21 -33.04
N ASP A 81 28.70 -38.42 -32.48
CA ASP A 81 28.46 -38.82 -31.07
C ASP A 81 29.34 -38.16 -29.97
N THR A 82 30.19 -37.17 -30.25
CA THR A 82 31.25 -36.78 -29.32
C THR A 82 30.93 -35.62 -28.37
N GLY A 83 29.74 -34.98 -28.49
CA GLY A 83 29.31 -33.88 -27.60
C GLY A 83 28.25 -34.25 -26.54
N ILE A 84 27.60 -35.40 -26.70
CA ILE A 84 26.46 -35.84 -25.88
C ILE A 84 26.92 -36.37 -24.53
N THR A 85 28.06 -37.07 -24.55
CA THR A 85 28.67 -37.72 -23.39
C THR A 85 29.22 -36.73 -22.36
N THR A 86 29.38 -35.47 -22.74
CA THR A 86 30.03 -34.44 -21.90
C THR A 86 29.05 -33.69 -20.99
N TRP A 87 27.74 -33.74 -21.28
CA TRP A 87 26.76 -33.11 -20.41
C TRP A 87 26.29 -34.10 -19.34
N LYS A 88 26.79 -33.95 -18.12
CA LYS A 88 26.47 -34.81 -16.96
C LYS A 88 24.98 -34.99 -16.64
N TRP A 89 24.11 -34.10 -17.14
CA TRP A 89 22.65 -34.21 -16.97
C TRP A 89 21.94 -34.90 -18.14
N TYR A 90 22.64 -35.18 -19.25
CA TYR A 90 22.03 -35.74 -20.46
C TYR A 90 21.34 -37.07 -20.19
N ALA A 91 22.01 -38.04 -19.57
CA ALA A 91 21.44 -39.36 -19.31
C ALA A 91 20.21 -39.32 -18.38
N ILE A 92 20.25 -38.46 -17.36
CA ILE A 92 19.13 -38.31 -16.41
C ILE A 92 17.96 -37.55 -17.07
N MET A 93 18.24 -36.55 -17.91
CA MET A 93 17.24 -35.82 -18.70
C MET A 93 16.64 -36.65 -19.83
N ASP A 94 17.44 -37.51 -20.46
CA ASP A 94 16.99 -38.43 -21.50
C ASP A 94 16.01 -39.45 -20.90
N ASN A 95 16.34 -40.05 -19.76
CA ASN A 95 15.39 -40.90 -19.01
C ASN A 95 14.13 -40.14 -18.57
N ALA A 96 14.25 -38.85 -18.23
CA ALA A 96 13.14 -38.00 -17.78
C ALA A 96 12.15 -37.61 -18.89
N LEU A 97 12.66 -37.42 -20.12
CA LEU A 97 11.91 -36.85 -21.24
C LEU A 97 11.60 -37.88 -22.32
N SER A 98 12.35 -38.98 -22.41
CA SER A 98 12.08 -40.06 -23.36
C SER A 98 10.75 -40.76 -23.10
N SER A 99 10.21 -40.70 -21.88
CA SER A 99 8.86 -41.20 -21.55
C SER A 99 7.73 -40.20 -21.89
N GLU A 100 8.00 -38.89 -21.83
CA GLU A 100 7.01 -37.84 -22.16
C GLU A 100 6.94 -37.49 -23.65
N ILE A 101 8.06 -37.57 -24.37
CA ILE A 101 8.14 -37.24 -25.80
C ILE A 101 7.37 -38.27 -26.64
N THR A 102 7.22 -39.52 -26.16
CA THR A 102 6.46 -40.58 -26.83
C THR A 102 4.97 -40.29 -27.00
N LEU A 103 4.39 -39.35 -26.24
CA LEU A 103 2.97 -39.02 -26.36
C LEU A 103 2.69 -37.83 -27.31
N ASN A 104 3.70 -37.04 -27.68
CA ASN A 104 3.52 -35.79 -28.43
C ASN A 104 4.23 -35.71 -29.79
N SER A 105 4.86 -36.80 -30.26
CA SER A 105 5.52 -36.83 -31.57
C SER A 105 4.61 -37.38 -32.68
N PHE A 106 3.58 -36.63 -33.06
CA PHE A 106 3.06 -36.70 -34.42
C PHE A 106 3.96 -35.86 -35.32
N VAL A 107 4.66 -36.50 -36.26
CA VAL A 107 4.93 -36.09 -37.67
C VAL A 107 6.13 -36.91 -38.21
N THR A 108 5.76 -37.82 -39.14
CA THR A 108 6.46 -38.51 -40.25
C THR A 108 7.99 -38.74 -40.31
N PRO A 109 8.44 -39.93 -40.81
CA PRO A 109 9.85 -40.25 -41.06
C PRO A 109 10.30 -39.87 -42.49
N VAL A 110 11.54 -39.38 -42.63
CA VAL A 110 12.27 -39.39 -43.92
C VAL A 110 13.71 -39.84 -43.67
N HIS A 111 14.10 -40.88 -44.40
CA HIS A 111 15.42 -41.52 -44.44
C HIS A 111 16.53 -40.56 -44.90
N MET A 112 17.76 -40.75 -44.39
CA MET A 112 18.99 -40.66 -45.19
C MET A 112 20.10 -41.54 -44.59
N SER A 113 20.90 -42.14 -45.48
CA SER A 113 21.82 -43.26 -45.26
C SER A 113 23.29 -42.80 -45.21
N SER A 114 24.07 -43.46 -44.34
CA SER A 114 25.52 -43.77 -44.31
C SER A 114 26.58 -42.92 -45.06
N SER A 115 27.71 -42.60 -44.39
CA SER A 115 29.06 -43.13 -44.74
C SER A 115 30.18 -42.56 -43.83
N ALA A 116 31.23 -43.36 -43.61
CA ALA A 116 32.33 -43.19 -42.64
C ALA A 116 33.54 -42.36 -43.14
N GLN A 117 34.39 -41.85 -42.22
CA GLN A 117 35.83 -42.22 -42.07
C GLN A 117 36.68 -41.24 -41.21
N ASP A 118 37.86 -41.74 -40.84
CA ASP A 118 38.82 -41.52 -39.74
C ASP A 118 39.76 -40.27 -39.83
N ALA A 119 40.28 -39.72 -38.69
CA ALA A 119 41.37 -38.71 -38.65
C ALA A 119 42.02 -38.39 -37.24
N PRO A 120 43.33 -37.99 -37.17
CA PRO A 120 44.31 -38.25 -36.07
C PRO A 120 44.55 -37.07 -35.04
N PRO A 121 45.52 -37.12 -34.08
CA PRO A 121 45.44 -36.43 -32.78
C PRO A 121 46.01 -35.00 -32.79
N THR A 122 45.19 -34.03 -33.19
CA THR A 122 45.40 -32.60 -32.90
C THR A 122 44.35 -32.03 -31.92
N LYS A 123 43.54 -32.93 -31.34
CA LYS A 123 42.27 -32.61 -30.69
C LYS A 123 42.41 -31.98 -29.29
N GLN A 124 43.52 -32.17 -28.58
CA GLN A 124 43.66 -31.70 -27.19
C GLN A 124 43.94 -30.19 -27.03
N ARG A 125 44.69 -29.57 -27.95
CA ARG A 125 45.01 -28.14 -27.87
C ARG A 125 43.79 -27.27 -28.22
N LYS A 126 43.08 -27.66 -29.29
CA LYS A 126 41.79 -27.06 -29.66
C LYS A 126 40.74 -27.24 -28.55
N ALA A 127 40.70 -28.39 -27.87
CA ALA A 127 39.78 -28.61 -26.76
C ALA A 127 39.98 -27.62 -25.59
N ASN A 128 41.22 -27.28 -25.24
CA ASN A 128 41.49 -26.26 -24.21
C ASN A 128 41.11 -24.85 -24.66
N ASP A 129 41.33 -24.50 -25.94
CA ASP A 129 40.89 -23.22 -26.50
C ASP A 129 39.36 -23.08 -26.48
N TRP A 130 38.62 -24.16 -26.75
CA TRP A 130 37.16 -24.18 -26.67
C TRP A 130 36.62 -24.15 -25.23
N VAL A 131 37.31 -24.75 -24.26
CA VAL A 131 36.95 -24.65 -22.83
C VAL A 131 37.13 -23.23 -22.30
N MET A 132 38.18 -22.53 -22.74
CA MET A 132 38.38 -21.11 -22.43
C MET A 132 37.31 -20.24 -23.11
N ALA A 133 36.98 -20.51 -24.38
CA ALA A 133 35.92 -19.81 -25.09
C ALA A 133 34.54 -19.99 -24.43
N LEU A 134 34.22 -21.18 -23.90
CA LEU A 134 32.97 -21.43 -23.17
C LEU A 134 32.90 -20.62 -21.86
N ARG A 135 34.01 -20.56 -21.10
CA ARG A 135 34.09 -19.75 -19.87
C ARG A 135 33.97 -18.25 -20.15
N GLU A 136 34.55 -17.79 -21.26
CA GLU A 136 34.44 -16.40 -21.71
C GLU A 136 32.99 -16.06 -22.11
N MET A 137 32.30 -16.98 -22.80
CA MET A 137 30.89 -16.84 -23.15
C MET A 137 29.97 -16.86 -21.91
N ASP A 138 30.25 -17.70 -20.91
CA ASP A 138 29.53 -17.69 -19.63
C ASP A 138 29.69 -16.35 -18.90
N ARG A 139 30.90 -15.79 -18.83
CA ARG A 139 31.15 -14.46 -18.23
C ARG A 139 30.42 -13.35 -18.98
N LEU A 140 30.45 -13.36 -20.31
CA LEU A 140 29.73 -12.38 -21.13
C LEU A 140 28.21 -12.52 -20.97
N HIS A 141 27.70 -13.74 -20.73
CA HIS A 141 26.30 -13.98 -20.46
C HIS A 141 25.90 -13.45 -19.07
N GLU A 142 26.68 -13.76 -18.03
CA GLU A 142 26.49 -13.21 -16.69
C GLU A 142 26.54 -11.67 -16.68
N GLU A 143 27.44 -11.07 -17.46
CA GLU A 143 27.53 -9.62 -17.59
C GLU A 143 26.31 -9.04 -18.32
N ARG A 144 25.81 -9.71 -19.37
CA ARG A 144 24.57 -9.31 -20.05
C ARG A 144 23.35 -9.42 -19.15
N GLU A 145 23.27 -10.47 -18.33
CA GLU A 145 22.21 -10.64 -17.34
C GLU A 145 22.29 -9.57 -16.25
N ARG A 146 23.49 -9.26 -15.73
CA ARG A 146 23.69 -8.18 -14.76
C ARG A 146 23.24 -6.83 -15.33
N ARG A 147 23.66 -6.50 -16.56
CA ARG A 147 23.24 -5.28 -17.26
C ARG A 147 21.74 -5.26 -17.56
N ALA A 148 21.11 -6.42 -17.74
CA ALA A 148 19.66 -6.50 -17.93
C ALA A 148 18.90 -6.29 -16.63
N ALA A 149 19.36 -6.88 -15.53
CA ALA A 149 18.83 -6.70 -14.18
C ALA A 149 18.94 -5.24 -13.73
N GLU A 150 20.11 -4.61 -13.90
CA GLU A 150 20.30 -3.18 -13.57
C GLU A 150 19.31 -2.27 -14.34
N ARG A 151 19.01 -2.59 -15.60
CA ARG A 151 18.00 -1.86 -16.40
C ARG A 151 16.57 -2.13 -15.97
N GLU A 152 16.29 -3.31 -15.44
CA GLU A 152 14.99 -3.67 -14.88
C GLU A 152 14.77 -2.94 -13.55
N ASP A 153 15.73 -3.03 -12.64
CA ASP A 153 15.72 -2.29 -11.37
C ASP A 153 15.56 -0.78 -11.58
N GLU A 154 16.26 -0.20 -12.55
CA GLU A 154 16.14 1.23 -12.87
C GLU A 154 14.75 1.58 -13.40
N ARG A 155 14.11 0.68 -14.17
CA ARG A 155 12.74 0.87 -14.63
C ARG A 155 11.75 0.79 -13.47
N ASP A 156 11.95 -0.16 -12.57
CA ASP A 156 11.09 -0.36 -11.40
C ASP A 156 11.20 0.82 -10.44
N ARG A 157 12.42 1.32 -10.17
CA ARG A 157 12.62 2.54 -9.38
C ARG A 157 11.94 3.76 -10.00
N ARG A 158 12.03 3.91 -11.33
CA ARG A 158 11.33 5.01 -12.03
C ARG A 158 9.82 4.85 -12.01
N ALA A 159 9.31 3.62 -12.07
CA ALA A 159 7.88 3.35 -11.96
C ALA A 159 7.38 3.69 -10.55
N ALA A 160 8.07 3.23 -9.52
CA ALA A 160 7.78 3.53 -8.12
C ALA A 160 7.81 5.04 -7.85
N ALA A 161 8.86 5.76 -8.31
CA ALA A 161 8.94 7.21 -8.13
C ALA A 161 7.78 7.97 -8.80
N ARG A 162 7.28 7.49 -9.95
CA ARG A 162 6.11 8.07 -10.62
C ARG A 162 4.80 7.76 -9.91
N GLU A 163 4.71 6.60 -9.27
CA GLU A 163 3.56 6.21 -8.44
C GLU A 163 3.53 7.08 -7.18
N ASP A 164 4.64 7.17 -6.44
CA ASP A 164 4.80 8.05 -5.28
C ASP A 164 4.45 9.51 -5.59
N GLU A 165 4.84 10.01 -6.77
CA GLU A 165 4.48 11.36 -7.19
C GLU A 165 2.97 11.52 -7.44
N ARG A 166 2.31 10.52 -8.02
CA ARG A 166 0.85 10.55 -8.21
C ARG A 166 0.13 10.51 -6.89
N ASP A 167 0.57 9.66 -5.97
CA ASP A 167 -0.03 9.53 -4.64
C ASP A 167 0.13 10.82 -3.84
N ARG A 168 1.32 11.44 -3.89
CA ARG A 168 1.56 12.75 -3.27
C ARG A 168 0.63 13.83 -3.85
N ARG A 169 0.48 13.89 -5.18
CA ARG A 169 -0.43 14.85 -5.84
C ARG A 169 -1.90 14.55 -5.55
N ALA A 170 -2.27 13.29 -5.32
CA ALA A 170 -3.64 12.93 -4.93
C ALA A 170 -3.92 13.39 -3.49
N ALA A 171 -3.01 13.08 -2.57
CA ALA A 171 -3.09 13.51 -1.17
C ALA A 171 -3.13 15.03 -1.02
N GLU A 172 -2.35 15.78 -1.82
CA GLU A 172 -2.39 17.24 -1.80
C GLU A 172 -3.76 17.80 -2.23
N ARG A 173 -4.36 17.23 -3.29
CA ARG A 173 -5.70 17.64 -3.74
C ARG A 173 -6.79 17.29 -2.74
N GLU A 174 -6.65 16.18 -2.03
CA GLU A 174 -7.58 15.78 -0.97
C GLU A 174 -7.47 16.76 0.21
N ALA A 175 -6.25 17.02 0.68
CA ALA A 175 -6.00 18.00 1.74
C ALA A 175 -6.51 19.41 1.38
N GLU A 176 -6.40 19.82 0.11
CA GLU A 176 -6.98 21.10 -0.34
C GLU A 176 -8.51 21.10 -0.25
N ARG A 177 -9.17 20.00 -0.61
CA ARG A 177 -10.64 19.89 -0.49
C ARG A 177 -11.09 19.95 0.96
N ASP A 178 -10.37 19.26 1.84
CA ASP A 178 -10.66 19.24 3.27
C ASP A 178 -10.49 20.62 3.89
N ARG A 179 -9.42 21.35 3.55
CA ARG A 179 -9.24 22.75 3.97
C ARG A 179 -10.40 23.63 3.52
N ARG A 180 -10.79 23.55 2.25
CA ARG A 180 -11.93 24.32 1.73
C ARG A 180 -13.26 23.93 2.39
N ALA A 181 -13.42 22.67 2.79
CA ALA A 181 -14.60 22.22 3.53
C ALA A 181 -14.60 22.80 4.95
N ALA A 182 -13.48 22.71 5.67
CA ALA A 182 -13.30 23.26 7.01
C ALA A 182 -13.47 24.79 7.03
N GLU A 183 -12.96 25.51 6.03
CA GLU A 183 -13.16 26.97 5.92
C GLU A 183 -14.65 27.33 5.78
N ARG A 184 -15.40 26.60 4.95
CA ARG A 184 -16.84 26.82 4.79
C ARG A 184 -17.62 26.48 6.06
N GLU A 185 -17.19 25.47 6.80
CA GLU A 185 -17.79 25.10 8.08
C GLU A 185 -17.51 26.17 9.13
N ALA A 186 -16.27 26.62 9.27
CA ALA A 186 -15.88 27.70 10.17
C ALA A 186 -16.62 29.01 9.85
N GLU A 187 -16.86 29.32 8.58
CA GLU A 187 -17.67 30.48 8.19
C GLU A 187 -19.12 30.35 8.67
N ARG A 188 -19.72 29.17 8.53
CA ARG A 188 -21.09 28.91 9.02
C ARG A 188 -21.17 29.01 10.54
N GLU A 189 -20.18 28.49 11.26
CA GLU A 189 -20.11 28.60 12.71
C GLU A 189 -19.98 30.05 13.15
N ARG A 190 -19.12 30.84 12.51
CA ARG A 190 -19.01 32.29 12.78
C ARG A 190 -20.34 33.01 12.58
N GLN A 191 -21.03 32.74 11.47
CA GLN A 191 -22.35 33.33 11.22
C GLN A 191 -23.40 32.86 12.23
N ALA A 192 -23.33 31.61 12.71
CA ALA A 192 -24.22 31.11 13.74
C ALA A 192 -23.98 31.81 15.09
N LEU A 193 -22.72 31.94 15.50
CA LEU A 193 -22.32 32.65 16.71
C LEU A 193 -22.71 34.12 16.67
N GLU A 194 -22.51 34.81 15.55
CA GLU A 194 -22.93 36.21 15.39
C GLU A 194 -24.45 36.37 15.52
N ARG A 195 -25.23 35.44 14.97
CA ARG A 195 -26.69 35.43 15.12
C ARG A 195 -27.11 35.17 16.56
N GLU A 196 -26.41 34.30 17.26
CA GLU A 196 -26.65 34.00 18.67
C GLU A 196 -26.32 35.20 19.55
N GLU A 197 -25.14 35.80 19.38
CA GLU A 197 -24.73 37.02 20.09
C GLU A 197 -25.73 38.16 19.87
N ARG A 198 -26.22 38.33 18.64
CA ARG A 198 -27.26 39.33 18.35
C ARG A 198 -28.55 39.05 19.13
N ARG A 199 -28.97 37.79 19.24
CA ARG A 199 -30.15 37.40 20.01
C ARG A 199 -29.95 37.64 21.50
N GLU A 200 -28.76 37.33 22.03
CA GLU A 200 -28.41 37.59 23.42
C GLU A 200 -28.43 39.08 23.74
N ARG A 201 -27.83 39.91 22.88
CA ARG A 201 -27.89 41.39 23.00
C ARG A 201 -29.33 41.90 22.96
N ASP A 202 -30.16 41.39 22.04
CA ASP A 202 -31.56 41.76 21.94
C ASP A 202 -32.35 41.34 23.20
N MET A 203 -32.06 40.16 23.76
CA MET A 203 -32.63 39.66 25.01
C MET A 203 -32.23 40.52 26.20
N PHE A 204 -30.94 40.79 26.37
CA PHE A 204 -30.41 41.61 27.45
C PHE A 204 -30.97 43.04 27.40
N ALA A 205 -31.07 43.64 26.21
CA ALA A 205 -31.69 44.95 26.04
C ALA A 205 -33.19 44.95 26.35
N ARG A 206 -33.91 43.83 26.17
CA ARG A 206 -35.31 43.71 26.60
C ARG A 206 -35.41 43.61 28.12
N GLU A 207 -34.53 42.83 28.74
CA GLU A 207 -34.46 42.67 30.19
C GLU A 207 -34.14 44.00 30.87
N GLU A 208 -33.13 44.72 30.42
CA GLU A 208 -32.78 46.05 30.95
C GLU A 208 -33.94 47.06 30.82
N ARG A 209 -34.70 47.01 29.71
CA ARG A 209 -35.89 47.86 29.54
C ARG A 209 -36.99 47.49 30.53
N TRP A 210 -37.24 46.20 30.72
CA TRP A 210 -38.23 45.71 31.67
C TRP A 210 -37.86 46.10 33.11
N GLU A 211 -36.59 45.94 33.50
CA GLU A 211 -36.10 46.37 34.81
C GLU A 211 -36.27 47.87 35.04
N LYS A 212 -35.91 48.70 34.05
CA LYS A 212 -36.12 50.16 34.14
C LYS A 212 -37.59 50.54 34.27
N GLU A 213 -38.47 49.86 33.53
CA GLU A 213 -39.91 50.09 33.62
C GLU A 213 -40.46 49.69 35.00
N MET A 214 -40.01 48.56 35.54
CA MET A 214 -40.36 48.08 36.87
C MET A 214 -39.88 49.04 37.96
N LEU A 215 -38.62 49.50 37.90
CA LEU A 215 -38.09 50.50 38.82
C LEU A 215 -38.86 51.82 38.74
N ALA A 216 -39.17 52.31 37.53
CA ALA A 216 -39.96 53.53 37.37
C ALA A 216 -41.39 53.38 37.93
N ARG A 217 -41.96 52.17 37.87
CA ARG A 217 -43.26 51.87 38.48
C ARG A 217 -43.18 51.89 40.00
N GLU A 218 -42.14 51.31 40.57
CA GLU A 218 -41.88 51.31 42.01
C GLU A 218 -41.64 52.74 42.53
N GLU A 219 -40.83 53.54 41.83
CA GLU A 219 -40.58 54.94 42.19
C GLU A 219 -41.87 55.78 42.16
N ARG A 220 -42.76 55.55 41.18
CA ARG A 220 -44.08 56.20 41.16
C ARG A 220 -44.92 55.85 42.37
N GLN A 221 -44.98 54.56 42.73
CA GLN A 221 -45.71 54.11 43.91
C GLN A 221 -45.13 54.72 45.20
N GLU A 222 -43.80 54.79 45.30
CA GLU A 222 -43.14 55.37 46.47
C GLU A 222 -43.37 56.89 46.55
N ARG A 223 -43.35 57.61 45.43
CA ARG A 223 -43.69 59.04 45.38
C ARG A 223 -45.13 59.29 45.80
N GLU A 224 -46.09 58.53 45.26
CA GLU A 224 -47.50 58.62 45.66
C GLU A 224 -47.70 58.31 47.15
N TYR A 225 -46.98 57.30 47.67
CA TYR A 225 -47.00 56.97 49.08
C TYR A 225 -46.45 58.11 49.95
N ARG A 226 -45.29 58.67 49.59
CA ARG A 226 -44.68 59.82 50.28
C ARG A 226 -45.56 61.05 50.26
N GLU A 227 -46.12 61.41 49.10
CA GLU A 227 -47.06 62.52 48.99
C GLU A 227 -48.33 62.28 49.82
N GLY A 228 -48.82 61.05 49.86
CA GLY A 228 -49.97 60.66 50.68
C GLY A 228 -49.69 60.73 52.19
N GLU A 229 -48.49 60.37 52.63
CA GLU A 229 -48.00 60.59 54.00
C GLU A 229 -47.91 62.09 54.32
N GLU A 230 -47.26 62.88 53.48
CA GLU A 230 -47.13 64.34 53.69
C GLU A 230 -48.50 65.04 53.76
N ARG A 231 -49.47 64.62 52.95
CA ARG A 231 -50.84 65.15 53.02
C ARG A 231 -51.49 64.84 54.36
N ARG A 232 -51.35 63.60 54.84
CA ARG A 232 -51.88 63.18 56.15
C ARG A 232 -51.20 63.95 57.29
N GLU A 233 -49.90 64.18 57.21
CA GLU A 233 -49.15 64.96 58.19
C GLU A 233 -49.58 66.44 58.17
N LYS A 234 -49.71 67.07 57.00
CA LYS A 234 -50.21 68.45 56.87
C LYS A 234 -51.63 68.60 57.40
N GLU A 235 -52.50 67.63 57.13
CA GLU A 235 -53.84 67.60 57.71
C GLU A 235 -53.81 67.46 59.23
N ALA A 236 -52.95 66.60 59.77
CA ALA A 236 -52.76 66.44 61.21
C ALA A 236 -52.28 67.75 61.85
N ALA A 237 -51.25 68.38 61.29
CA ALA A 237 -50.72 69.66 61.76
C ALA A 237 -51.77 70.78 61.72
N ALA A 238 -52.58 70.86 60.64
CA ALA A 238 -53.65 71.84 60.54
C ALA A 238 -54.78 71.58 61.55
N ARG A 239 -55.06 70.31 61.89
CA ARG A 239 -56.01 69.95 62.95
C ARG A 239 -55.45 70.36 64.32
N GLU A 240 -54.17 70.10 64.57
CA GLU A 240 -53.47 70.53 65.79
C GLU A 240 -53.48 72.05 65.94
N GLU A 241 -53.16 72.81 64.89
CA GLU A 241 -53.18 74.28 64.92
C GLU A 241 -54.57 74.83 65.24
N LYS A 242 -55.63 74.26 64.63
CA LYS A 242 -57.02 74.63 64.95
C LYS A 242 -57.35 74.35 66.42
N LEU A 243 -56.92 73.22 66.96
CA LEU A 243 -57.10 72.89 68.37
C LEU A 243 -56.35 73.89 69.28
N PHE A 244 -55.10 74.22 68.95
CA PHE A 244 -54.33 75.23 69.68
C PHE A 244 -55.03 76.59 69.69
N LYS A 245 -55.54 77.05 68.54
CA LYS A 245 -56.26 78.32 68.43
C LYS A 245 -57.54 78.35 69.27
N ILE A 246 -58.28 77.24 69.29
CA ILE A 246 -59.45 77.11 70.16
C ILE A 246 -59.03 77.21 71.63
N LEU A 247 -58.00 76.48 72.07
CA LEU A 247 -57.50 76.53 73.43
C LEU A 247 -57.01 77.93 73.84
N GLU A 248 -56.32 78.65 72.94
CA GLU A 248 -55.88 80.04 73.15
C GLU A 248 -57.07 80.99 73.35
N THR A 249 -58.14 80.84 72.56
CA THR A 249 -59.36 81.65 72.75
C THR A 249 -60.07 81.35 74.08
N PHE A 250 -60.00 80.12 74.57
CA PHE A 250 -60.52 79.76 75.89
C PHE A 250 -59.67 80.31 77.04
N LEU A 251 -58.35 80.37 76.88
CA LEU A 251 -57.43 80.93 77.87
C LEU A 251 -57.47 82.47 77.91
N SER A 252 -57.72 83.14 76.79
CA SER A 252 -57.78 84.61 76.69
C SER A 252 -59.10 85.22 77.16
N ASN A 253 -60.15 84.41 77.36
CA ASN A 253 -61.47 84.85 77.83
C ASN A 253 -61.66 84.67 79.35
N LYS A 254 -60.57 84.70 80.12
CA LYS A 254 -60.54 84.49 81.57
C LYS A 254 -59.80 85.64 82.24
#